data_AF-A0A949EC83-F1
#
_entry.id   AF-A0A949EC83-F1
#
_cell.length_a   1.000
_cell.length_b   1.000
_cell.length_c   1.000
_cell.angle_alpha   90.00
_cell.angle_beta   90.00
_cell.angle_gamma   90.00
#
_symmetry.space_group_name_H-M   'P 1'
#
loop_
_entity.id
_entity.type
_entity.pdbx_description
1 polymer ?
#
loop_
_entity_poly.entity_id
_entity_poly.type
_entity_poly.pdbx_seq_one_letter_code
_entity_poly.pdbx_strand_id
1 'polypeptide(L)'
;MPEERRGLRAALERLRDEACDLTSLEVQTYTGNLEVLFDKDKDVDLSSFEAVLKKVKVSGTLKLAAMTKVNFDGDTFLLTSENDLPPHVQRAHAAAVQAGMETREALLSIFANVIGLGGQ
;
A
#
# COMPACT_ATOMS: atom_id res chain seq x y z
N MET A 1 13.29 -36.23 -15.44
CA MET A 1 13.73 -35.17 -14.49
C MET A 1 12.74 -35.18 -13.33
N PRO A 2 13.19 -35.30 -12.07
CA PRO A 2 12.31 -35.63 -10.95
C PRO A 2 11.39 -34.46 -10.62
N GLU A 3 10.10 -34.74 -10.43
CA GLU A 3 9.03 -33.75 -10.25
C GLU A 3 9.26 -32.79 -9.06
N GLU A 4 9.96 -33.25 -8.02
CA GLU A 4 10.35 -32.44 -6.86
C GLU A 4 11.23 -31.24 -7.22
N ARG A 5 12.16 -31.40 -8.18
CA ARG A 5 12.99 -30.28 -8.66
C ARG A 5 12.18 -29.25 -9.44
N ARG A 6 11.05 -29.67 -10.02
CA ARG A 6 10.11 -28.80 -10.72
C ARG A 6 9.26 -28.00 -9.72
N GLY A 7 8.82 -28.63 -8.63
CA GLY A 7 8.08 -27.98 -7.54
C GLY A 7 8.92 -26.94 -6.78
N LEU A 8 10.16 -27.28 -6.42
CA LEU A 8 11.08 -26.34 -5.75
C LEU A 8 11.41 -25.13 -6.63
N ARG A 9 11.66 -25.37 -7.93
CA ARG A 9 11.96 -24.30 -8.88
C ARG A 9 10.76 -23.37 -9.10
N ALA A 10 9.56 -23.91 -9.21
CA ALA A 10 8.33 -23.12 -9.32
C ALA A 10 8.05 -22.31 -8.04
N ALA A 11 8.34 -22.86 -6.86
CA ALA A 11 8.26 -22.14 -5.60
C ALA A 11 9.27 -20.99 -5.54
N LEU A 12 10.52 -21.21 -5.98
CA LEU A 12 11.55 -20.17 -6.06
C LEU A 12 11.22 -19.08 -7.10
N GLU A 13 10.61 -19.44 -8.23
CA GLU A 13 10.19 -18.49 -9.26
C GLU A 13 9.04 -17.61 -8.75
N ARG A 14 8.03 -18.19 -8.09
CA ARG A 14 6.96 -17.41 -7.43
C ARG A 14 7.49 -16.53 -6.30
N LEU A 15 8.41 -17.06 -5.50
CA LEU A 15 9.06 -16.31 -4.42
C LEU A 15 9.84 -15.11 -4.96
N ARG A 16 10.53 -15.27 -6.11
CA ARG A 16 11.22 -14.18 -6.80
C ARG A 16 10.24 -13.13 -7.31
N ASP A 17 9.16 -13.55 -7.95
CA ASP A 17 8.19 -12.62 -8.54
C ASP A 17 7.45 -11.83 -7.45
N GLU A 18 7.05 -12.49 -6.35
CA GLU A 18 6.48 -11.85 -5.16
C GLU A 18 7.49 -10.92 -4.46
N ALA A 19 8.77 -11.30 -4.41
CA ALA A 19 9.82 -10.44 -3.87
C ALA A 19 10.05 -9.20 -4.75
N CYS A 20 10.02 -9.33 -6.08
CA CYS A 20 10.10 -8.19 -6.99
C CYS A 20 8.91 -7.23 -6.82
N ASP A 21 7.68 -7.73 -6.69
CA ASP A 21 6.52 -6.88 -6.46
C ASP A 21 6.60 -6.17 -5.10
N LEU A 22 7.10 -6.86 -4.07
CA LEU A 22 7.31 -6.30 -2.74
C LEU A 22 8.37 -5.19 -2.70
N THR A 23 9.27 -5.18 -3.66
CA THR A 23 10.38 -4.22 -3.66
C THR A 23 10.01 -2.82 -4.12
N SER A 24 8.78 -2.61 -4.60
CA SER A 24 8.27 -1.27 -4.93
C SER A 24 7.38 -0.74 -3.81
N LEU A 25 7.62 0.50 -3.36
CA LEU A 25 6.76 1.20 -2.41
C LEU A 25 5.99 2.27 -3.17
N GLU A 26 4.67 2.27 -3.05
CA GLU A 26 3.83 3.32 -3.65
C GLU A 26 2.80 3.80 -2.63
N VAL A 27 2.88 5.09 -2.28
CA VAL A 27 1.95 5.76 -1.38
C VAL A 27 1.27 6.87 -2.15
N GLN A 28 -0.05 6.81 -2.24
CA GLN A 28 -0.87 7.85 -2.83
C GLN A 28 -1.80 8.41 -1.74
N THR A 29 -1.76 9.72 -1.54
CA THR A 29 -2.62 10.43 -0.61
C THR A 29 -3.59 11.28 -1.39
N TYR A 30 -4.87 11.01 -1.18
CA TYR A 30 -5.98 11.75 -1.78
C TYR A 30 -6.59 12.69 -0.75
N THR A 31 -6.97 13.88 -1.19
CA THR A 31 -7.79 14.82 -0.41
C THR A 31 -9.04 15.15 -1.20
N GLY A 32 -10.15 15.39 -0.50
CA GLY A 32 -11.41 15.66 -1.16
C GLY A 32 -12.59 15.50 -0.23
N ASN A 33 -13.77 15.75 -0.79
CA ASN A 33 -15.03 15.60 -0.08
C ASN A 33 -15.73 14.36 -0.61
N LEU A 34 -16.09 13.46 0.30
CA LEU A 34 -16.96 12.32 0.03
C LEU A 34 -18.32 12.62 0.65
N GLU A 35 -19.35 12.68 -0.18
CA GLU A 35 -20.73 12.73 0.25
C GLU A 35 -21.29 11.31 0.31
N VAL A 36 -21.81 10.98 1.48
CA VAL A 36 -22.35 9.66 1.79
C VAL A 36 -23.85 9.82 1.98
N LEU A 37 -24.64 9.32 1.03
CA LEU A 37 -26.10 9.44 1.05
C LEU A 37 -26.74 8.17 1.61
N PHE A 38 -27.25 8.27 2.84
CA PHE A 38 -28.01 7.19 3.47
C PHE A 38 -29.45 7.16 2.94
N ASP A 39 -29.90 6.00 2.45
CA ASP A 39 -31.31 5.77 2.19
C ASP A 39 -32.08 5.82 3.51
N LYS A 40 -33.12 6.66 3.57
CA LYS A 40 -33.94 6.87 4.79
C LYS A 40 -34.59 5.59 5.35
N ASP A 41 -34.68 4.54 4.55
CA ASP A 41 -35.39 3.30 4.86
C ASP A 41 -34.47 2.15 5.31
N LYS A 42 -33.15 2.39 5.44
CA LYS A 42 -32.20 1.36 5.89
C LYS A 42 -31.60 1.72 7.23
N ASP A 43 -31.74 0.81 8.19
CA ASP A 43 -31.07 0.91 9.48
C ASP A 43 -29.55 0.77 9.25
N VAL A 44 -28.82 1.83 9.56
CA VAL A 44 -27.37 1.91 9.33
C VAL A 44 -26.69 1.79 10.67
N ASP A 45 -26.07 0.63 10.87
CA ASP A 45 -25.16 0.42 11.99
C ASP A 45 -23.87 1.22 11.76
N LEU A 46 -23.74 2.33 12.48
CA LEU A 46 -22.58 3.24 12.43
C LEU A 46 -21.36 2.71 13.21
N SER A 47 -21.47 1.55 13.87
CA SER A 47 -20.35 0.98 14.64
C SER A 47 -19.22 0.46 13.76
N SER A 48 -19.48 0.21 12.47
CA SER A 48 -18.49 -0.27 11.50
C SER A 48 -18.44 0.63 10.27
N PHE A 49 -17.37 1.42 10.17
CA PHE A 49 -17.11 2.31 9.03
C PHE A 49 -17.07 1.57 7.69
N GLU A 50 -16.53 0.34 7.64
CA GLU A 50 -16.53 -0.49 6.44
C GLU A 50 -17.92 -0.98 6.03
N ALA A 51 -18.74 -1.39 7.00
CA ALA A 51 -20.10 -1.85 6.74
C ALA A 51 -21.00 -0.71 6.26
N VAL A 52 -20.73 0.50 6.77
CA VAL A 52 -21.30 1.75 6.27
C VAL A 52 -20.88 1.93 4.81
N LEU A 53 -19.59 2.08 4.51
CA LEU A 53 -19.09 2.36 3.15
C LEU A 53 -19.61 1.39 2.06
N LYS A 54 -19.85 0.11 2.38
CA LYS A 54 -20.40 -0.87 1.43
C LYS A 54 -21.89 -0.68 1.10
N LYS A 55 -22.66 -0.03 1.96
CA LYS A 55 -24.13 0.10 1.84
C LYS A 55 -24.58 1.46 1.30
N VAL A 56 -23.68 2.43 1.20
CA VAL A 56 -23.97 3.81 0.79
C VAL A 56 -23.49 4.07 -0.62
N LYS A 57 -24.26 4.88 -1.36
CA LYS A 57 -23.77 5.51 -2.58
C LYS A 57 -22.83 6.64 -2.17
N VAL A 58 -21.57 6.50 -2.55
CA VAL A 58 -20.54 7.51 -2.34
C VAL A 58 -20.43 8.33 -3.62
N SER A 59 -20.64 9.64 -3.51
CA SER A 59 -20.44 10.62 -4.58
C SER A 59 -19.46 11.67 -4.06
N GLY A 60 -18.50 12.10 -4.87
CA GLY A 60 -17.52 13.08 -4.41
C GLY A 60 -16.38 13.31 -5.38
N THR A 61 -15.58 14.31 -5.07
CA THR A 61 -14.39 14.68 -5.84
C THR A 61 -13.17 14.43 -4.97
N LEU A 62 -12.33 13.49 -5.39
CA LEU A 62 -11.00 13.25 -4.83
C LEU A 62 -9.94 13.89 -5.74
N LYS A 63 -8.93 14.49 -5.11
CA LYS A 63 -7.75 15.03 -5.77
C LYS A 63 -6.52 14.32 -5.22
N LEU A 64 -5.59 13.94 -6.10
CA LEU A 64 -4.29 13.44 -5.67
C LEU A 64 -3.52 14.60 -5.04
N ALA A 65 -3.21 14.45 -3.76
CA ALA A 65 -2.60 15.50 -2.94
C ALA A 65 -1.08 15.28 -2.85
N ALA A 66 -0.65 14.03 -2.67
CA ALA A 66 0.74 13.63 -2.70
C ALA A 66 0.86 12.19 -3.23
N MET A 67 1.95 11.90 -3.93
CA MET A 67 2.34 10.55 -4.32
C MET A 67 3.84 10.38 -4.11
N THR A 68 4.22 9.31 -3.42
CA THR A 68 5.60 8.86 -3.31
C THR A 68 5.66 7.46 -3.86
N LYS A 69 6.48 7.24 -4.89
CA LYS A 69 6.81 5.91 -5.40
C LYS A 69 8.32 5.72 -5.32
N VAL A 70 8.75 4.66 -4.67
CA VAL A 70 10.15 4.25 -4.57
C VAL A 70 10.29 2.91 -5.26
N ASN A 71 11.05 2.87 -6.34
CA ASN A 71 11.38 1.66 -7.07
C ASN A 71 12.48 0.87 -6.36
N PHE A 72 12.69 -0.37 -6.81
CA PHE A 72 13.69 -1.25 -6.20
C PHE A 72 15.12 -0.72 -6.32
N ASP A 73 15.45 -0.13 -7.47
CA ASP A 73 16.74 0.50 -7.76
C ASP A 73 16.99 1.80 -6.98
N GLY A 74 16.00 2.26 -6.20
CA GLY A 74 16.07 3.49 -5.43
C GLY A 74 15.53 4.71 -6.16
N ASP A 75 15.13 4.56 -7.42
CA ASP A 75 14.52 5.65 -8.17
C ASP A 75 13.21 6.07 -7.51
N THR A 76 13.08 7.37 -7.27
CA THR A 76 11.95 7.92 -6.52
C THR A 76 11.17 8.91 -7.36
N PHE A 77 9.85 8.68 -7.46
CA PHE A 77 8.91 9.62 -8.03
C PHE A 77 8.13 10.29 -6.90
N LEU A 78 8.24 11.61 -6.83
CA LEU A 78 7.52 12.44 -5.86
C LEU A 78 6.61 13.39 -6.62
N LEU A 79 5.31 13.31 -6.37
CA LEU A 79 4.33 14.30 -6.79
C LEU A 79 3.72 14.93 -5.57
N THR A 80 3.62 16.26 -5.58
CA THR A 80 2.92 17.04 -4.57
C THR A 80 2.02 18.04 -5.28
N SER A 81 0.91 18.40 -4.63
CA SER A 81 0.10 19.54 -5.01
C SER A 81 0.97 20.80 -5.15
N GLU A 82 0.68 21.65 -6.14
CA GLU A 82 1.33 22.96 -6.34
C GLU A 82 1.14 23.90 -5.14
N ASN A 83 0.04 23.72 -4.40
CA ASN A 83 -0.21 24.43 -3.16
C ASN A 83 0.31 23.62 -1.96
N ASP A 84 0.77 24.32 -0.92
CA ASP A 84 1.17 23.69 0.33
C ASP A 84 0.06 22.80 0.88
N LEU A 85 0.38 21.52 1.06
CA LEU A 85 -0.52 20.56 1.67
C LEU A 85 -0.77 20.94 3.14
N PRO A 86 -1.99 20.77 3.67
CA PRO A 86 -2.24 20.98 5.08
C PRO A 86 -1.30 20.13 5.95
N PRO A 87 -0.77 20.65 7.09
CA PRO A 87 0.25 19.95 7.88
C PRO A 87 -0.17 18.56 8.38
N HIS A 88 -1.47 18.31 8.56
CA HIS A 88 -1.97 16.98 8.93
C HIS A 88 -1.92 15.98 7.77
N VAL A 89 -2.16 16.43 6.53
CA VAL A 89 -2.06 15.59 5.32
C VAL A 89 -0.61 15.23 5.04
N GLN A 90 0.31 16.20 5.16
CA GLN A 90 1.74 15.94 5.02
C GLN A 90 2.23 14.90 6.03
N ARG A 91 1.85 15.05 7.31
CA ARG A 91 2.21 14.09 8.36
C ARG A 91 1.63 12.70 8.10
N ALA A 92 0.37 12.62 7.65
CA ALA A 92 -0.24 11.33 7.31
C ALA A 92 0.48 10.65 6.14
N HIS A 93 0.82 11.40 5.09
CA HIS A 93 1.59 10.87 3.96
C HIS A 93 2.98 10.40 4.39
N ALA A 94 3.71 11.22 5.14
CA ALA A 94 5.04 10.87 5.64
C ALA A 94 5.00 9.63 6.54
N ALA A 95 4.01 9.52 7.43
CA ALA A 95 3.82 8.34 8.28
C ALA A 95 3.52 7.08 7.43
N ALA A 96 2.72 7.20 6.37
CA ALA A 96 2.44 6.08 5.47
C ALA A 96 3.67 5.65 4.67
N VAL A 97 4.48 6.60 4.18
CA VAL A 97 5.76 6.29 3.52
C VAL A 97 6.70 5.59 4.48
N GLN A 98 6.84 6.10 5.71
CA GLN A 98 7.69 5.50 6.74
C GLN A 98 7.26 4.07 7.08
N ALA A 99 5.97 3.86 7.36
CA ALA A 99 5.43 2.53 7.65
C ALA A 99 5.62 1.56 6.48
N GLY A 100 5.50 2.04 5.24
CA GLY A 100 5.78 1.27 4.03
C GLY A 100 7.24 0.88 3.91
N MET A 101 8.17 1.78 4.22
CA MET A 101 9.61 1.49 4.25
C MET A 101 9.97 0.46 5.32
N GLU A 102 9.44 0.60 6.54
CA GLU A 102 9.66 -0.35 7.64
C GLU A 102 9.10 -1.74 7.32
N THR A 103 7.90 -1.80 6.73
CA THR A 103 7.30 -3.07 6.29
C THR A 103 8.15 -3.75 5.22
N ARG A 104 8.67 -2.96 4.26
CA ARG A 104 9.56 -3.47 3.21
C ARG A 104 10.86 -4.00 3.80
N GLU A 105 11.49 -3.28 4.71
CA GLU A 105 12.71 -3.72 5.40
C GLU A 105 12.48 -5.03 6.18
N ALA A 106 11.39 -5.11 6.95
CA ALA A 106 11.03 -6.29 7.71
C ALA A 106 10.85 -7.52 6.80
N LEU A 107 10.16 -7.34 5.67
CA LEU A 107 9.96 -8.43 4.72
C LEU A 107 11.27 -8.82 4.03
N LEU A 108 12.09 -7.87 3.57
CA LEU A 108 13.40 -8.16 2.99
C LEU A 108 14.32 -8.90 3.98
N SER A 109 14.24 -8.58 5.27
CA SER A 109 14.95 -9.30 6.34
C SER A 109 14.47 -10.76 6.45
N ILE A 110 13.15 -10.99 6.43
CA ILE A 110 12.59 -12.36 6.40
C ILE A 110 13.10 -13.11 5.16
N PHE A 111 13.10 -12.47 3.99
CA PHE A 111 13.62 -13.07 2.76
C PHE A 111 15.10 -13.42 2.87
N ALA A 112 15.94 -12.49 3.32
CA ALA A 112 17.38 -12.70 3.51
C ALA A 112 17.66 -13.89 4.43
N ASN A 113 16.88 -14.02 5.51
CA ASN A 113 16.98 -15.15 6.44
C ASN A 113 16.57 -16.48 5.79
N VAL A 114 15.50 -16.51 5.00
CA VAL A 114 15.01 -17.74 4.33
C VAL A 114 16.01 -18.26 3.29
N ILE A 115 16.66 -17.37 2.53
CA ILE A 115 17.62 -17.76 1.47
C ILE A 115 19.07 -17.90 1.99
N GLY A 116 19.29 -17.78 3.30
CA GLY A 116 20.60 -17.95 3.93
C GLY A 116 21.59 -16.82 3.67
N LEU A 117 21.11 -15.66 3.19
CA LEU A 117 21.91 -14.44 3.05
C LEU A 117 21.92 -13.59 4.35
N GLY A 118 21.02 -13.87 5.29
CA GLY A 118 20.91 -13.20 6.61
C GLY A 118 21.94 -13.69 7.64
N GLY A 119 23.17 -13.95 7.20
CA GLY A 119 24.26 -14.48 8.03
C GLY A 119 25.37 -13.47 8.29
N GLN A 120 25.11 -12.47 9.13
CA GLN A 120 25.97 -11.94 10.21
C GLN A 120 25.26 -10.80 10.95
#